data_AF-A0A7X3R657-F1
#
_entry.id   AF-A0A7X3R657-F1
#
_cell.length_a   1.000
_cell.length_b   1.000
_cell.length_c   1.000
_cell.angle_alpha   90.00
_cell.angle_beta   90.00
_cell.angle_gamma   90.00
#
_symmetry.space_group_name_H-M   'P 1'
#
loop_
_entity.id
_entity.type
_entity.pdbx_description
1 polymer ?
#
loop_
_entity_poly.entity_id
_entity_poly.type
_entity_poly.pdbx_seq_one_letter_code
_entity_poly.pdbx_strand_id
1 'polypeptide(L)'
;MTKPTMARDELLRLLARMPFLDRLDMAALSGRSRGAVYAAVGQLEEDGLVRSLRHGSELVAPTRRYRLSAGGVHRLAEAGRVPVERLLQEYPLTARCQRALLERLDAAAVIYRLAAAVSDLHHPVGFRWYRAMPIDAALVLPDGRVVGVVRLGGVLDRTAVAKRLSRLARGRQPGGFLVVVPDETRLRQARRLLRGAHALAALATERGAAWASAGDPVWRLPGTGAAVSLAEAILRMNPGGALPEEPPPARLRLPEDFDPEDLGAEDRSSKGASDRRLLPARLRPAEKRALDLLADWPWLTLGHLAGMLGITAQRASQLVTDLEGHGLVRAVRHDRRRLALTDAGITLLARRDRASVGLARRRWSIDPAGDDDDDGNDGADCGDWRGVSGRRSRQLLRDLEHTAAVHGFMA
;
A
#
# COMPACT_ATOMS: atom_id res chain seq x y z
N MET A 1 -39.97 -15.70 -3.60
CA MET A 1 -38.56 -15.98 -3.99
C MET A 1 -37.88 -14.70 -4.51
N THR A 2 -37.59 -13.74 -3.62
CA THR A 2 -36.97 -12.42 -3.92
C THR A 2 -35.47 -12.36 -3.59
N LYS A 3 -34.76 -13.50 -3.61
CA LYS A 3 -33.45 -13.66 -2.95
C LYS A 3 -32.16 -13.34 -3.75
N PRO A 4 -32.08 -13.31 -5.10
CA PRO A 4 -30.79 -13.09 -5.79
C PRO A 4 -30.41 -11.60 -5.98
N THR A 5 -31.38 -10.71 -6.19
CA THR A 5 -31.10 -9.29 -6.52
C THR A 5 -30.54 -8.51 -5.33
N MET A 6 -31.04 -8.76 -4.11
CA MET A 6 -30.55 -8.10 -2.90
C MET A 6 -29.07 -8.41 -2.60
N ALA A 7 -28.61 -9.64 -2.86
CA ALA A 7 -27.23 -10.03 -2.62
C ALA A 7 -26.26 -9.33 -3.60
N ARG A 8 -26.70 -9.09 -4.84
CA ARG A 8 -25.91 -8.40 -5.86
C ARG A 8 -25.74 -6.92 -5.55
N ASP A 9 -26.83 -6.22 -5.21
CA ASP A 9 -26.78 -4.79 -4.88
C ASP A 9 -25.96 -4.52 -3.61
N GLU A 10 -26.01 -5.44 -2.64
CA GLU A 10 -25.18 -5.41 -1.44
C GLU A 10 -23.68 -5.51 -1.77
N LEU A 11 -23.28 -6.45 -2.65
CA LEU A 11 -21.89 -6.58 -3.09
C LEU A 11 -21.42 -5.37 -3.92
N LEU A 12 -22.30 -4.77 -4.73
CA LEU A 12 -21.99 -3.53 -5.43
C LEU A 12 -21.72 -2.38 -4.44
N ARG A 13 -22.55 -2.24 -3.40
CA ARG A 13 -22.32 -1.25 -2.32
C ARG A 13 -21.02 -1.53 -1.57
N LEU A 14 -20.71 -2.79 -1.28
CA LEU A 14 -19.47 -3.16 -0.62
C LEU A 14 -18.25 -2.78 -1.48
N LEU A 15 -18.28 -3.10 -2.78
CA LEU A 15 -17.24 -2.73 -3.74
C LEU A 15 -17.12 -1.23 -3.98
N ALA A 16 -18.21 -0.48 -3.85
CA ALA A 16 -18.17 0.98 -3.89
C ALA A 16 -17.35 1.55 -2.73
N ARG A 17 -17.59 1.02 -1.51
CA ARG A 17 -16.87 1.42 -0.30
C ARG A 17 -15.42 0.97 -0.29
N MET A 18 -15.17 -0.23 -0.78
CA MET A 18 -13.91 -0.94 -0.70
C MET A 18 -13.55 -1.52 -2.08
N PRO A 19 -13.05 -0.69 -3.02
CA PRO A 19 -12.62 -1.19 -4.32
C PRO A 19 -11.43 -2.15 -4.17
N PHE A 20 -11.32 -3.14 -5.05
CA PHE A 20 -10.24 -4.15 -5.06
C PHE A 20 -10.29 -5.16 -3.90
N LEU A 21 -11.48 -5.48 -3.39
CA LEU A 21 -11.66 -6.63 -2.50
C LEU A 21 -11.46 -7.94 -3.26
N ASP A 22 -10.90 -8.95 -2.61
CA ASP A 22 -11.00 -10.32 -3.08
C ASP A 22 -12.31 -10.97 -2.57
N ARG A 23 -12.63 -12.16 -3.08
CA ARG A 23 -13.90 -12.85 -2.73
C ARG A 23 -13.95 -13.30 -1.26
N LEU A 24 -12.81 -13.55 -0.61
CA LEU A 24 -12.76 -13.93 0.79
C LEU A 24 -12.98 -12.72 1.69
N ASP A 25 -12.34 -11.59 1.35
CA ASP A 25 -12.58 -10.30 2.01
C ASP A 25 -14.09 -9.95 1.93
N MET A 26 -14.70 -10.10 0.73
CA MET A 26 -16.13 -9.86 0.54
C MET A 26 -17.03 -10.76 1.39
N ALA A 27 -16.72 -12.06 1.49
CA ALA A 27 -17.51 -13.00 2.29
C ALA A 27 -17.50 -12.61 3.77
N ALA A 28 -16.32 -12.30 4.32
CA ALA A 28 -16.18 -11.86 5.71
C ALA A 28 -16.93 -10.54 5.98
N LEU A 29 -16.78 -9.55 5.09
CA LEU A 29 -17.34 -8.21 5.28
C LEU A 29 -18.86 -8.14 5.02
N SER A 30 -19.40 -9.02 4.18
CA SER A 30 -20.85 -9.09 3.90
C SER A 30 -21.61 -10.07 4.81
N GLY A 31 -20.91 -10.89 5.61
CA GLY A 31 -21.54 -11.94 6.42
C GLY A 31 -22.18 -13.06 5.58
N ARG A 32 -21.83 -13.15 4.29
CA ARG A 32 -22.37 -14.15 3.36
C ARG A 32 -21.46 -15.37 3.28
N SER A 33 -22.04 -16.52 2.93
CA SER A 33 -21.25 -17.71 2.64
C SER A 33 -20.36 -17.51 1.41
N ARG A 34 -19.20 -18.19 1.40
CA ARG A 34 -18.26 -18.12 0.27
C ARG A 34 -18.92 -18.50 -1.06
N GLY A 35 -19.74 -19.55 -1.07
CA GLY A 35 -20.47 -19.98 -2.27
C GLY A 35 -21.41 -18.90 -2.83
N ALA A 36 -22.15 -18.22 -1.95
CA ALA A 36 -23.05 -17.13 -2.37
C ALA A 36 -22.29 -15.93 -2.96
N VAL A 37 -21.17 -15.54 -2.35
CA VAL A 37 -20.32 -14.46 -2.88
C VAL A 37 -19.70 -14.85 -4.22
N TYR A 38 -19.19 -16.08 -4.35
CA TYR A 38 -18.57 -16.53 -5.60
C TYR A 38 -19.56 -16.53 -6.75
N ALA A 39 -20.77 -17.07 -6.54
CA ALA A 39 -21.83 -17.07 -7.55
C ALA A 39 -22.25 -15.63 -7.92
N ALA A 40 -22.47 -14.77 -6.93
CA ALA A 40 -22.90 -13.39 -7.18
C ALA A 40 -21.82 -12.56 -7.89
N VAL A 41 -20.54 -12.70 -7.51
CA VAL A 41 -19.42 -12.02 -8.19
C VAL A 41 -19.25 -12.54 -9.62
N GLY A 42 -19.42 -13.85 -9.85
CA GLY A 42 -19.40 -14.42 -11.20
C GLY A 42 -20.45 -13.77 -12.09
N GLN A 43 -21.70 -13.70 -11.63
CA GLN A 43 -22.76 -13.03 -12.38
C GLN A 43 -22.49 -11.53 -12.60
N LEU A 44 -21.98 -10.82 -11.59
CA LEU A 44 -21.63 -9.40 -11.75
C LEU A 44 -20.51 -9.18 -12.78
N GLU A 45 -19.59 -10.14 -12.90
CA GLU A 45 -18.48 -10.12 -13.88
C GLU A 45 -19.02 -10.41 -15.29
N GLU A 46 -19.90 -11.41 -15.44
CA GLU A 46 -20.63 -11.73 -16.68
C GLU A 46 -21.46 -10.54 -17.18
N ASP A 47 -22.16 -9.85 -16.27
CA ASP A 47 -22.98 -8.69 -16.57
C ASP A 47 -22.14 -7.42 -16.84
N GLY A 48 -20.80 -7.50 -16.75
CA GLY A 48 -19.89 -6.38 -16.98
C GLY A 48 -19.95 -5.28 -15.92
N LEU A 49 -20.57 -5.54 -14.76
CA LEU A 49 -20.73 -4.57 -13.66
C LEU A 49 -19.48 -4.49 -12.77
N VAL A 50 -18.67 -5.55 -12.75
CA VAL A 50 -17.37 -5.55 -12.07
C VAL A 50 -16.26 -5.92 -13.02
N ARG A 51 -15.06 -5.39 -12.75
CA ARG A 51 -13.80 -5.79 -13.39
C ARG A 51 -12.88 -6.40 -12.35
N SER A 52 -12.09 -7.38 -12.77
CA SER A 52 -11.12 -8.05 -11.91
C SER A 52 -9.68 -7.81 -12.37
N LEU A 53 -8.74 -7.94 -11.45
CA LEU A 53 -7.31 -7.98 -11.74
C LEU A 53 -6.62 -8.99 -10.83
N ARG A 54 -5.51 -9.56 -11.29
CA ARG A 54 -4.66 -10.42 -10.45
C ARG A 54 -3.81 -9.57 -9.53
N HIS A 55 -3.66 -9.99 -8.28
CA HIS A 55 -2.80 -9.34 -7.31
C HIS A 55 -2.21 -10.36 -6.36
N GLY A 56 -0.93 -10.18 -6.03
CA GLY A 56 -0.28 -10.86 -4.93
C GLY A 56 0.86 -10.03 -4.37
N SER A 57 1.22 -10.28 -3.12
CA SER A 57 2.39 -9.72 -2.45
C SER A 57 2.97 -10.77 -1.50
N GLU A 58 4.08 -10.44 -0.83
CA GLU A 58 4.63 -11.32 0.21
C GLU A 58 3.61 -11.62 1.34
N LEU A 59 2.74 -10.64 1.63
CA LEU A 59 1.78 -10.72 2.72
C LEU A 59 0.40 -11.21 2.28
N VAL A 60 0.15 -11.27 0.98
CA VAL A 60 -1.17 -11.55 0.42
C VAL A 60 -1.02 -12.56 -0.69
N ALA A 61 -1.62 -13.74 -0.48
CA ALA A 61 -1.61 -14.80 -1.48
C ALA A 61 -2.18 -14.30 -2.83
N PRO A 62 -1.68 -14.81 -3.97
CA PRO A 62 -2.20 -14.45 -5.28
C PRO A 62 -3.72 -14.67 -5.38
N THR A 63 -4.45 -13.59 -5.65
CA THR A 63 -5.92 -13.54 -5.67
C THR A 63 -6.41 -12.70 -6.85
N ARG A 64 -7.72 -12.84 -7.17
CA ARG A 64 -8.42 -11.88 -8.03
C ARG A 64 -9.08 -10.83 -7.17
N ARG A 65 -8.83 -9.56 -7.48
CA ARG A 65 -9.40 -8.40 -6.80
C ARG A 65 -10.36 -7.67 -7.72
N TYR A 66 -11.51 -7.27 -7.19
CA TYR A 66 -12.65 -6.78 -7.96
C TYR A 66 -12.91 -5.30 -7.70
N ARG A 67 -13.30 -4.57 -8.73
CA ARG A 67 -13.76 -3.17 -8.64
C ARG A 67 -15.02 -2.98 -9.47
N LEU A 68 -15.79 -1.93 -9.18
CA LEU A 68 -16.91 -1.54 -10.05
C LEU A 68 -16.40 -1.01 -11.39
N SER A 69 -17.04 -1.43 -12.49
CA SER A 69 -16.94 -0.79 -13.80
C SER A 69 -17.78 0.50 -13.82
N ALA A 70 -17.71 1.28 -14.90
CA ALA A 70 -18.64 2.40 -15.10
C ALA A 70 -20.10 1.91 -15.06
N GLY A 71 -20.41 0.80 -15.74
CA GLY A 71 -21.73 0.16 -15.70
C GLY A 71 -22.15 -0.27 -14.29
N GLY A 72 -21.22 -0.80 -13.49
CA GLY A 72 -21.47 -1.14 -12.08
C GLY A 72 -21.82 0.08 -11.22
N VAL A 73 -21.19 1.22 -11.47
CA VAL A 73 -21.52 2.49 -10.78
C VAL A 73 -22.91 2.99 -11.18
N HIS A 74 -23.25 2.96 -12.48
CA HIS A 74 -24.60 3.31 -12.95
C HIS A 74 -25.67 2.41 -12.34
N ARG A 75 -25.45 1.09 -12.35
CA ARG A 75 -26.38 0.13 -11.76
C ARG A 75 -26.60 0.38 -10.27
N LEU A 76 -25.52 0.69 -9.54
CA LEU A 76 -25.61 1.03 -8.12
C LEU A 76 -26.37 2.33 -7.87
N ALA A 77 -26.18 3.34 -8.73
CA ALA A 77 -26.89 4.62 -8.68
C ALA A 77 -28.40 4.43 -8.86
N GLU A 78 -28.79 3.65 -9.87
CA GLU A 78 -30.17 3.27 -10.15
C GLU A 78 -30.81 2.53 -8.97
N ALA A 79 -30.13 1.50 -8.44
CA ALA A 79 -30.63 0.70 -7.32
C ALA A 79 -30.77 1.53 -6.04
N GLY A 80 -29.90 2.53 -5.84
CA GLY A 80 -29.94 3.45 -4.70
C GLY A 80 -30.85 4.66 -4.90
N ARG A 81 -31.40 4.88 -6.10
CA ARG A 81 -32.11 6.11 -6.50
C ARG A 81 -31.32 7.38 -6.16
N VAL A 82 -30.01 7.35 -6.39
CA VAL A 82 -29.10 8.47 -6.16
C VAL A 82 -28.36 8.81 -7.44
N PRO A 83 -28.02 10.10 -7.68
CA PRO A 83 -27.22 10.47 -8.84
C PRO A 83 -25.81 9.91 -8.74
N VAL A 84 -25.21 9.59 -9.89
CA VAL A 84 -23.84 9.03 -9.98
C VAL A 84 -22.83 9.96 -9.31
N GLU A 85 -23.00 11.27 -9.46
CA GLU A 85 -22.14 12.31 -8.89
C GLU A 85 -22.07 12.19 -7.37
N ARG A 86 -23.20 11.89 -6.71
CA ARG A 86 -23.25 11.69 -5.27
C ARG A 86 -22.47 10.45 -4.85
N LEU A 87 -22.59 9.34 -5.59
CA LEU A 87 -21.76 8.16 -5.34
C LEU A 87 -20.27 8.46 -5.50
N LEU A 88 -19.88 9.21 -6.53
CA LEU A 88 -18.49 9.59 -6.77
C LEU A 88 -17.91 10.56 -5.71
N GLN A 89 -18.78 11.32 -5.02
CA GLN A 89 -18.40 12.17 -3.90
C GLN A 89 -18.25 11.39 -2.59
N GLU A 90 -19.15 10.44 -2.34
CA GLU A 90 -19.22 9.68 -1.09
C GLU A 90 -18.23 8.50 -1.05
N TYR A 91 -17.95 7.87 -2.20
CA TYR A 91 -17.15 6.66 -2.31
C TYR A 91 -15.85 6.86 -3.11
N PRO A 92 -14.81 6.04 -2.90
CA PRO A 92 -13.54 6.07 -3.64
C PRO A 92 -13.67 5.54 -5.09
N LEU A 93 -14.75 5.92 -5.79
CA LEU A 93 -15.12 5.42 -7.10
C LEU A 93 -14.57 6.25 -8.27
N THR A 94 -14.07 7.46 -8.03
CA THR A 94 -13.50 8.25 -9.14
C THR A 94 -12.27 7.56 -9.74
N ALA A 95 -12.02 7.74 -11.04
CA ALA A 95 -10.82 7.20 -11.71
C ALA A 95 -9.51 7.56 -10.98
N ARG A 96 -9.42 8.78 -10.44
CA ARG A 96 -8.26 9.24 -9.66
C ARG A 96 -8.12 8.46 -8.34
N CYS A 97 -9.22 8.24 -7.63
CA CYS A 97 -9.21 7.46 -6.38
C CYS A 97 -8.84 6.00 -6.64
N GLN A 98 -9.46 5.36 -7.65
CA GLN A 98 -9.13 3.99 -8.01
C GLN A 98 -7.67 3.84 -8.45
N ARG A 99 -7.13 4.80 -9.21
CA ARG A 99 -5.71 4.81 -9.58
C ARG A 99 -4.80 4.92 -8.35
N ALA A 100 -5.11 5.82 -7.42
CA ALA A 100 -4.33 5.96 -6.19
C ALA A 100 -4.41 4.69 -5.30
N LEU A 101 -5.56 4.01 -5.26
CA LEU A 101 -5.70 2.73 -4.56
C LEU A 101 -4.94 1.60 -5.26
N LEU A 102 -4.93 1.58 -6.59
CA LEU A 102 -4.15 0.62 -7.38
C LEU A 102 -2.64 0.78 -7.16
N GLU A 103 -2.15 2.01 -7.10
CA GLU A 103 -0.75 2.31 -6.70
C GLU A 103 -0.42 1.84 -5.28
N ARG A 104 -1.45 1.66 -4.44
CA ARG A 104 -1.36 1.28 -3.03
C ARG A 104 -1.95 -0.10 -2.76
N LEU A 105 -2.07 -0.94 -3.79
CA LEU A 105 -2.87 -2.16 -3.72
C LEU A 105 -2.38 -3.14 -2.64
N ASP A 106 -1.06 -3.24 -2.42
CA ASP A 106 -0.49 -4.05 -1.34
C ASP A 106 -0.95 -3.57 0.04
N ALA A 107 -0.95 -2.25 0.26
CA ALA A 107 -1.42 -1.65 1.51
C ALA A 107 -2.94 -1.78 1.66
N ALA A 108 -3.70 -1.60 0.57
CA ALA A 108 -5.14 -1.80 0.58
C ALA A 108 -5.52 -3.23 0.96
N ALA A 109 -4.83 -4.22 0.39
CA ALA A 109 -5.05 -5.63 0.70
C ALA A 109 -4.80 -5.97 2.18
N VAL A 110 -3.75 -5.42 2.79
CA VAL A 110 -3.49 -5.59 4.23
C VAL A 110 -4.61 -4.93 5.07
N ILE A 111 -5.06 -3.73 4.69
CA ILE A 111 -6.13 -3.02 5.40
C ILE A 111 -7.47 -3.76 5.26
N TYR A 112 -7.75 -4.40 4.12
CA TYR A 112 -8.97 -5.18 3.91
C TYR A 112 -8.99 -6.47 4.72
N ARG A 113 -7.86 -7.19 4.81
CA ARG A 113 -7.73 -8.33 5.72
C ARG A 113 -7.93 -7.94 7.18
N LEU A 114 -7.37 -6.79 7.57
CA LEU A 114 -7.62 -6.24 8.91
C LEU A 114 -9.10 -5.92 9.11
N ALA A 115 -9.76 -5.28 8.14
CA ALA A 115 -11.19 -4.99 8.21
C ALA A 115 -12.05 -6.27 8.29
N ALA A 116 -11.68 -7.32 7.57
CA ALA A 116 -12.32 -8.63 7.66
C ALA A 116 -12.16 -9.24 9.06
N ALA A 117 -10.95 -9.22 9.63
CA ALA A 117 -10.71 -9.69 11.00
C ALA A 117 -11.45 -8.86 12.07
N VAL A 118 -11.64 -7.56 11.83
CA VAL A 118 -12.49 -6.71 12.68
C VAL A 118 -13.97 -7.07 12.52
N SER A 119 -14.41 -7.40 11.30
CA SER A 119 -15.79 -7.83 11.04
C SER A 119 -16.13 -9.15 11.71
N ASP A 120 -15.16 -10.06 11.87
CA ASP A 120 -15.36 -11.30 12.63
C ASP A 120 -15.68 -11.02 14.12
N LEU A 121 -15.22 -9.88 14.66
CA LEU A 121 -15.52 -9.43 16.03
C LEU A 121 -16.78 -8.55 16.10
N HIS A 122 -17.01 -7.73 15.07
CA HIS A 122 -17.93 -6.61 15.08
C HIS A 122 -18.65 -6.47 13.74
N HIS A 123 -19.60 -7.36 13.43
CA HIS A 123 -20.37 -7.29 12.19
C HIS A 123 -21.70 -6.52 12.38
N PRO A 124 -22.11 -5.62 11.47
CA PRO A 124 -21.40 -5.16 10.27
C PRO A 124 -20.39 -4.03 10.56
N VAL A 125 -19.27 -4.02 9.82
CA VAL A 125 -18.28 -2.92 9.89
C VAL A 125 -18.53 -1.90 8.79
N GLY A 126 -18.66 -0.64 9.16
CA GLY A 126 -18.56 0.47 8.24
C GLY A 126 -17.11 0.76 7.85
N PHE A 127 -16.84 1.07 6.58
CA PHE A 127 -15.53 1.42 6.07
C PHE A 127 -15.55 2.77 5.33
N ARG A 128 -14.48 3.57 5.51
CA ARG A 128 -14.19 4.78 4.72
C ARG A 128 -12.69 4.87 4.39
N TRP A 129 -12.36 5.08 3.11
CA TRP A 129 -11.01 5.42 2.65
C TRP A 129 -10.72 6.92 2.80
N TYR A 130 -9.45 7.24 3.07
CA TYR A 130 -8.96 8.62 3.08
C TYR A 130 -7.83 8.83 2.06
N ARG A 131 -7.89 9.96 1.35
CA ARG A 131 -6.98 10.33 0.27
C ARG A 131 -5.85 11.21 0.78
N ALA A 132 -6.17 12.17 1.64
CA ALA A 132 -5.27 13.22 2.11
C ALA A 132 -5.06 13.23 3.64
N MET A 133 -5.92 12.55 4.41
CA MET A 133 -5.80 12.51 5.88
C MET A 133 -4.58 11.75 6.39
N PRO A 134 -4.06 12.00 7.61
CA PRO A 134 -2.94 11.23 8.17
C PRO A 134 -3.26 9.74 8.37
N ILE A 135 -4.55 9.38 8.46
CA ILE A 135 -5.04 7.99 8.42
C ILE A 135 -5.26 7.49 7.00
N ASP A 136 -5.18 6.17 6.80
CA ASP A 136 -5.48 5.55 5.51
C ASP A 136 -6.95 5.20 5.37
N ALA A 137 -7.54 4.65 6.43
CA ALA A 137 -8.95 4.29 6.47
C ALA A 137 -9.53 4.52 7.87
N ALA A 138 -10.86 4.52 7.96
CA ALA A 138 -11.58 4.40 9.22
C ALA A 138 -12.57 3.24 9.15
N LEU A 139 -12.68 2.51 10.27
CA LEU A 139 -13.66 1.48 10.52
C LEU A 139 -14.70 2.03 11.50
N VAL A 140 -15.98 1.86 11.21
CA VAL A 140 -17.10 2.21 12.08
C VAL A 140 -17.70 0.91 12.60
N LEU A 141 -17.65 0.70 13.90
CA LEU A 141 -18.17 -0.50 14.54
C LEU A 141 -19.69 -0.37 14.75
N PRO A 142 -20.41 -1.49 14.95
CA PRO A 142 -21.86 -1.48 15.18
C PRO A 142 -22.30 -0.65 16.39
N ASP A 143 -21.44 -0.52 17.40
CA ASP A 143 -21.69 0.27 18.62
C ASP A 143 -21.36 1.77 18.46
N GLY A 144 -21.06 2.22 17.23
CA GLY A 144 -20.75 3.61 16.91
C GLY A 144 -19.29 3.99 17.08
N ARG A 145 -18.43 3.13 17.65
CA ARG A 145 -16.99 3.40 17.74
C ARG A 145 -16.37 3.59 16.37
N VAL A 146 -15.47 4.58 16.26
CA VAL A 146 -14.69 4.83 15.05
C VAL A 146 -13.23 4.51 15.32
N VAL A 147 -12.66 3.59 14.54
CA VAL A 147 -11.27 3.15 14.62
C VAL A 147 -10.51 3.62 13.39
N GLY A 148 -9.46 4.43 13.58
CA GLY A 148 -8.58 4.84 12.49
C GLY A 148 -7.56 3.75 12.16
N VAL A 149 -7.30 3.50 10.89
CA VAL A 149 -6.24 2.59 10.43
C VAL A 149 -5.13 3.41 9.78
N VAL A 150 -3.90 3.21 10.25
CA VAL A 150 -2.70 3.90 9.75
C VAL A 150 -1.66 2.88 9.37
N ARG A 151 -1.33 2.80 8.08
CA ARG A 151 -0.23 1.98 7.57
C ARG A 151 0.98 2.88 7.32
N LEU A 152 2.06 2.65 8.05
CA LEU A 152 3.34 3.32 7.82
C LEU A 152 4.15 2.49 6.82
N GLY A 153 4.52 3.05 5.67
CA GLY A 153 5.32 2.33 4.68
C GLY A 153 6.83 2.29 4.98
N GLY A 154 7.55 1.37 4.32
CA GLY A 154 8.99 1.17 4.49
C GLY A 154 9.83 2.35 3.98
N VAL A 155 9.34 3.05 2.94
CA VAL A 155 9.99 4.21 2.32
C VAL A 155 9.83 5.50 3.14
N LEU A 156 8.98 5.52 4.17
CA LEU A 156 8.90 6.67 5.07
C LEU A 156 10.18 6.77 5.93
N ASP A 157 10.86 7.92 5.91
CA ASP A 157 11.94 8.20 6.84
C ASP A 157 11.44 8.47 8.27
N ARG A 158 12.36 8.67 9.21
CA ARG A 158 12.00 8.92 10.62
C ARG A 158 11.18 10.19 10.82
N THR A 159 11.49 11.25 10.09
CA THR A 159 10.83 12.56 10.18
C THR A 159 9.42 12.50 9.60
N ALA A 160 9.25 11.84 8.45
CA ALA A 160 7.96 11.60 7.82
C ALA A 160 7.04 10.76 8.72
N VAL A 161 7.58 9.69 9.33
CA VAL A 161 6.83 8.90 10.34
C VAL A 161 6.42 9.77 11.52
N ALA A 162 7.34 10.52 12.12
CA ALA A 162 7.03 11.39 13.27
C ALA A 162 5.98 12.45 12.92
N LYS A 163 6.10 13.10 11.76
CA LYS A 163 5.15 14.11 11.27
C LYS A 163 3.77 13.52 11.02
N ARG A 164 3.70 12.29 10.49
CA ARG A 164 2.42 11.62 10.24
C ARG A 164 1.74 11.22 11.54
N LEU A 165 2.48 10.64 12.49
CA LEU A 165 1.95 10.25 13.79
C LEU A 165 1.53 11.46 14.64
N SER A 166 2.30 12.54 14.64
CA SER A 166 1.95 13.76 15.39
C SER A 166 0.69 14.45 14.86
N ARG A 167 0.40 14.29 13.57
CA ARG A 167 -0.85 14.78 12.95
C ARG A 167 -2.08 13.95 13.32
N LEU A 168 -1.92 12.73 13.84
CA LEU A 168 -3.07 11.94 14.30
C LEU A 168 -3.80 12.61 15.45
N ALA A 169 -3.09 13.39 16.28
CA ALA A 169 -3.63 14.12 17.41
C ALA A 169 -4.30 15.46 17.05
N ARG A 170 -4.49 15.79 15.77
CA ARG A 170 -5.08 17.07 15.34
C ARG A 170 -6.48 16.89 14.75
N GLY A 171 -7.38 17.82 15.08
CA GLY A 171 -8.74 17.87 14.53
C GLY A 171 -9.68 16.81 15.09
N ARG A 172 -10.83 16.62 14.41
CA ARG A 172 -11.85 15.62 14.74
C ARG A 172 -11.27 14.21 14.53
N GLN A 173 -11.29 13.37 15.56
CA GLN A 173 -10.50 12.12 15.59
C GLN A 173 -11.34 10.87 15.81
N PRO A 174 -10.90 9.72 15.26
CA PRO A 174 -11.35 8.41 15.70
C PRO A 174 -11.11 8.21 17.20
N GLY A 175 -11.83 7.26 17.81
CA GLY A 175 -11.68 6.91 19.22
C GLY A 175 -10.35 6.22 19.55
N GLY A 176 -9.67 5.70 18.53
CA GLY A 176 -8.32 5.15 18.62
C GLY A 176 -7.79 4.74 17.25
N PHE A 177 -6.53 4.31 17.22
CA PHE A 177 -5.81 3.98 15.98
C PHE A 177 -5.20 2.58 16.01
N LEU A 178 -5.39 1.83 14.93
CA LEU A 178 -4.60 0.64 14.60
C LEU A 178 -3.47 1.06 13.67
N VAL A 179 -2.23 1.01 14.17
CA VAL A 179 -1.04 1.42 13.42
C VAL A 179 -0.29 0.18 12.95
N VAL A 180 -0.26 -0.01 11.63
CA VAL A 180 0.43 -1.12 10.98
C VAL A 180 1.78 -0.64 10.44
N VAL A 181 2.85 -1.37 10.73
CA VAL A 181 4.23 -1.02 10.35
C VAL A 181 4.93 -2.19 9.65
N PRO A 182 5.91 -1.97 8.77
CA PRO A 182 6.49 -3.04 7.96
C PRO A 182 7.22 -4.11 8.78
N ASP A 183 7.86 -3.71 9.88
CA ASP A 183 8.75 -4.58 10.64
C ASP A 183 8.96 -4.09 12.09
N GLU A 184 9.65 -4.93 12.86
CA GLU A 184 9.91 -4.72 14.28
C GLU A 184 10.76 -3.47 14.58
N THR A 185 11.62 -3.05 13.66
CA THR A 185 12.41 -1.83 13.87
C THR A 185 11.51 -0.60 13.81
N ARG A 186 10.60 -0.55 12.82
CA ARG A 186 9.58 0.51 12.76
C ARG A 186 8.56 0.41 13.88
N LEU A 187 8.23 -0.80 14.34
CA LEU A 187 7.35 -1.00 15.48
C LEU A 187 7.93 -0.33 16.74
N ARG A 188 9.19 -0.62 17.06
CA ARG A 188 9.89 -0.01 18.20
C ARG A 188 9.97 1.51 18.06
N GLN A 189 10.25 2.02 16.85
CA GLN A 189 10.32 3.46 16.58
C GLN A 189 8.95 4.14 16.76
N ALA A 190 7.90 3.64 16.10
CA ALA A 190 6.56 4.19 16.18
C ALA A 190 6.02 4.13 17.62
N ARG A 191 6.30 3.04 18.35
CA ARG A 191 5.97 2.90 19.77
C ARG A 191 6.60 4.02 20.60
N ARG A 192 7.90 4.30 20.42
CA ARG A 192 8.58 5.40 21.12
C ARG A 192 7.96 6.76 20.83
N LEU A 193 7.58 7.02 19.58
CA LEU A 193 6.94 8.27 19.17
C LEU A 193 5.52 8.43 19.76
N LEU A 194 4.80 7.33 19.96
CA LEU A 194 3.44 7.33 20.50
C LEU A 194 3.38 7.23 22.03
N ARG A 195 4.48 6.94 22.73
CA ARG A 195 4.50 6.84 24.21
C ARG A 195 4.02 8.09 24.92
N GLY A 196 4.28 9.26 24.35
CA GLY A 196 3.84 10.56 24.88
C GLY A 196 2.68 11.18 24.11
N ALA A 197 2.06 10.44 23.18
CA ALA A 197 0.94 10.96 22.41
C ALA A 197 -0.38 10.76 23.16
N HIS A 198 -1.28 11.74 23.10
CA HIS A 198 -2.64 11.62 23.65
C HIS A 198 -3.55 10.68 22.85
N ALA A 199 -3.13 10.27 21.64
CA ALA A 199 -3.89 9.38 20.78
C ALA A 199 -3.78 7.92 21.26
N LEU A 200 -4.92 7.30 21.58
CA LEU A 200 -4.99 5.86 21.86
C LEU A 200 -4.63 5.07 20.61
N ALA A 201 -3.59 4.25 20.71
CA ALA A 201 -3.11 3.46 19.58
C ALA A 201 -2.73 2.04 20.00
N ALA A 202 -2.90 1.11 19.07
CA ALA A 202 -2.30 -0.22 19.13
C ALA A 202 -1.49 -0.45 17.86
N LEU A 203 -0.29 -1.00 17.99
CA LEU A 203 0.63 -1.18 16.86
C LEU A 203 0.86 -2.65 16.55
N ALA A 204 0.93 -3.03 15.28
CA ALA A 204 1.36 -4.37 14.87
C ALA A 204 2.23 -4.29 13.62
N THR A 205 3.04 -5.32 13.38
CA THR A 205 3.70 -5.47 12.07
C THR A 205 2.67 -5.79 10.98
N GLU A 206 2.95 -5.47 9.72
CA GLU A 206 2.06 -5.79 8.60
C GLU A 206 1.79 -7.29 8.51
N ARG A 207 2.83 -8.10 8.72
CA ARG A 207 2.68 -9.55 8.78
C ARG A 207 1.75 -9.99 9.91
N GLY A 208 1.90 -9.39 11.09
CA GLY A 208 0.98 -9.63 12.22
C GLY A 208 -0.45 -9.25 11.85
N ALA A 209 -0.68 -8.01 11.42
CA ALA A 209 -2.02 -7.51 11.09
C ALA A 209 -2.71 -8.26 9.93
N ALA A 210 -1.95 -8.80 8.96
CA ALA A 210 -2.50 -9.46 7.78
C ALA A 210 -2.77 -10.97 7.95
N TRP A 211 -2.15 -11.62 8.94
CA TRP A 211 -2.21 -13.09 9.12
C TRP A 211 -2.67 -13.54 10.51
N ALA A 212 -2.61 -12.67 11.50
CA ALA A 212 -3.08 -12.98 12.84
C ALA A 212 -4.60 -13.13 12.86
N SER A 213 -5.07 -14.15 13.58
CA SER A 213 -6.45 -14.25 14.00
C SER A 213 -6.79 -13.14 14.99
N ALA A 214 -8.07 -12.82 15.14
CA ALA A 214 -8.51 -11.76 16.05
C ALA A 214 -8.07 -11.97 17.52
N GLY A 215 -7.88 -13.23 17.94
CA GLY A 215 -7.39 -13.60 19.27
C GLY A 215 -5.88 -13.58 19.45
N ASP A 216 -5.08 -13.53 18.38
CA ASP A 216 -3.63 -13.65 18.48
C ASP A 216 -3.03 -12.35 19.06
N PRO A 217 -2.09 -12.44 20.04
CA PRO A 217 -1.55 -11.28 20.73
C PRO A 217 -0.43 -10.60 19.93
N VAL A 218 -0.74 -10.09 18.73
CA VAL A 218 0.23 -9.42 17.83
C VAL A 218 0.26 -7.91 17.98
N TRP A 219 -0.75 -7.31 18.62
CA TRP A 219 -0.83 -5.87 18.81
C TRP A 219 -0.02 -5.46 20.04
N ARG A 220 0.58 -4.27 19.98
CA ARG A 220 1.47 -3.72 21.01
C ARG A 220 0.98 -2.36 21.42
N LEU A 221 0.83 -2.15 22.72
CA LEU A 221 0.43 -0.87 23.27
C LEU A 221 1.64 0.08 23.40
N PRO A 222 1.49 1.39 23.09
CA PRO A 222 2.57 2.37 23.18
C PRO A 222 3.28 2.42 24.54
N GLY A 223 2.51 2.51 25.62
CA GLY A 223 3.01 2.70 26.98
C GLY A 223 3.72 1.47 27.54
N THR A 224 3.02 0.33 27.60
CA THR A 224 3.52 -0.89 28.24
C THR A 224 4.36 -1.76 27.32
N GLY A 225 4.14 -1.67 26.00
CA GLY A 225 4.68 -2.64 25.05
C GLY A 225 4.07 -4.03 25.16
N ALA A 226 3.03 -4.21 25.99
CA ALA A 226 2.35 -5.48 26.17
C ALA A 226 1.70 -5.95 24.86
N ALA A 227 1.79 -7.26 24.64
CA ALA A 227 1.14 -7.97 23.56
C ALA A 227 -0.34 -8.16 23.88
N VAL A 228 -1.24 -7.72 22.99
CA VAL A 228 -2.70 -7.83 23.16
C VAL A 228 -3.35 -8.35 21.89
N SER A 229 -4.51 -8.97 22.04
CA SER A 229 -5.34 -9.42 20.90
C SER A 229 -5.94 -8.22 20.15
N LEU A 230 -6.50 -8.46 18.95
CA LEU A 230 -7.21 -7.41 18.21
C LEU A 230 -8.45 -6.93 18.98
N ALA A 231 -9.19 -7.86 19.59
CA ALA A 231 -10.37 -7.55 20.40
C ALA A 231 -10.00 -6.63 21.58
N GLU A 232 -8.94 -6.96 22.32
CA GLU A 232 -8.46 -6.13 23.43
C GLU A 232 -7.96 -4.76 22.96
N ALA A 233 -7.26 -4.70 21.82
CA ALA A 233 -6.81 -3.44 21.24
C ALA A 233 -7.99 -2.51 20.91
N ILE A 234 -9.08 -3.05 20.36
CA ILE A 234 -10.29 -2.30 20.02
C ILE A 234 -11.07 -1.88 21.28
N LEU A 235 -11.19 -2.77 22.27
CA LEU A 235 -11.86 -2.47 23.55
C LEU A 235 -11.23 -1.28 24.28
N ARG A 236 -9.93 -1.05 24.11
CA ARG A 236 -9.22 0.09 24.72
C ARG A 236 -9.45 1.42 24.00
N MET A 237 -10.16 1.46 22.88
CA MET A 237 -10.43 2.68 22.12
C MET A 237 -11.65 3.42 22.67
N ASN A 238 -11.63 4.75 22.58
CA ASN A 238 -12.70 5.58 23.12
C ASN A 238 -14.02 5.41 22.34
N PRO A 239 -15.18 5.39 23.03
CA PRO A 239 -16.49 5.34 22.39
C PRO A 239 -16.84 6.61 21.59
N GLY A 240 -16.37 7.79 22.03
CA GLY A 240 -16.70 9.10 21.44
C GLY A 240 -15.93 9.50 20.18
N GLY A 241 -15.43 8.54 19.41
CA GLY A 241 -14.71 8.80 18.16
C GLY A 241 -15.63 9.33 17.07
N ALA A 242 -15.12 10.24 16.23
CA ALA A 242 -15.84 10.74 15.06
C ALA A 242 -15.07 10.46 13.78
N LEU A 243 -15.81 10.25 12.68
CA LEU A 243 -15.21 10.13 11.35
C LEU A 243 -14.56 11.46 10.97
N PRO A 244 -13.26 11.50 10.68
CA PRO A 244 -12.63 12.71 10.17
C PRO A 244 -13.27 13.15 8.86
N GLU A 245 -13.44 14.46 8.71
CA GLU A 245 -13.96 15.05 7.47
C GLU A 245 -12.84 15.20 6.45
N GLU A 246 -13.12 14.78 5.22
CA GLU A 246 -12.24 15.01 4.07
C GLU A 246 -13.07 15.73 3.00
N PRO A 247 -12.57 16.84 2.43
CA PRO A 247 -13.25 17.52 1.32
C PRO A 247 -13.55 16.54 0.17
N PRO A 248 -14.61 16.75 -0.61
CA PRO A 248 -14.89 15.89 -1.76
C PRO A 248 -13.78 15.97 -2.83
N PRO A 249 -13.71 15.00 -3.75
CA PRO A 249 -12.78 15.08 -4.88
C PRO A 249 -13.10 16.26 -5.80
N ALA A 250 -12.07 17.06 -6.14
CA ALA A 250 -12.21 18.23 -7.02
C ALA A 250 -12.64 17.89 -8.46
N ARG A 251 -12.41 16.65 -8.92
CA ARG A 251 -12.82 16.19 -10.25
C ARG A 251 -13.55 14.86 -10.11
N LEU A 252 -14.79 14.83 -10.56
CA LEU A 252 -15.62 13.63 -10.62
C LEU A 252 -15.48 13.04 -12.03
N ARG A 253 -14.81 11.89 -12.13
CA ARG A 253 -14.73 11.12 -13.37
C ARG A 253 -15.01 9.67 -13.03
N LEU A 254 -15.86 9.03 -13.83
CA LEU A 254 -16.16 7.61 -13.72
C LEU A 254 -14.88 6.76 -13.82
N PRO A 255 -14.89 5.54 -13.26
CA PRO A 255 -13.82 4.57 -13.46
C PRO A 255 -13.44 4.44 -14.93
N GLU A 256 -12.14 4.48 -15.23
CA GLU A 256 -11.64 4.12 -16.55
C GLU A 256 -11.78 2.59 -16.70
N ASP A 257 -12.38 2.14 -17.79
CA ASP A 257 -12.28 0.75 -18.18
C ASP A 257 -10.85 0.53 -18.70
N PHE A 258 -10.14 -0.36 -18.05
CA PHE A 258 -8.87 -0.89 -18.53
C PHE A 258 -9.06 -2.39 -18.59
N ASP A 259 -8.83 -2.96 -19.77
CA ASP A 259 -8.99 -4.38 -19.98
C ASP A 259 -7.77 -5.11 -19.39
N PRO A 260 -7.96 -6.01 -18.40
CA PRO A 260 -6.88 -6.84 -17.91
C PRO A 260 -6.45 -7.93 -18.91
N GLU A 261 -7.21 -8.25 -19.96
CA GLU A 261 -6.80 -9.24 -20.97
C GLU A 261 -5.77 -8.67 -21.96
N ASP A 262 -5.69 -7.35 -22.07
CA ASP A 262 -4.63 -6.60 -22.75
C ASP A 262 -3.24 -6.76 -22.11
N LEU A 263 -3.17 -7.48 -20.97
CA LEU A 263 -1.97 -7.79 -20.19
C LEU A 263 -1.24 -9.07 -20.65
N GLY A 264 -1.83 -9.85 -21.57
CA GLY A 264 -1.29 -11.12 -22.06
C GLY A 264 -0.68 -11.07 -23.47
N ALA A 265 -0.97 -10.05 -24.27
CA ALA A 265 -0.46 -9.92 -25.64
C ALA A 265 0.76 -8.99 -25.68
N GLU A 266 1.90 -9.52 -26.10
CA GLU A 266 3.21 -8.86 -26.25
C GLU A 266 3.24 -7.79 -27.37
N ASP A 267 2.23 -6.92 -27.47
CA ASP A 267 2.23 -5.87 -28.48
C ASP A 267 3.02 -4.64 -27.99
N ARG A 268 4.33 -4.67 -28.29
CA ARG A 268 5.34 -3.67 -27.87
C ARG A 268 5.25 -2.33 -28.59
N SER A 269 4.23 -2.07 -29.40
CA SER A 269 4.23 -0.96 -30.37
C SER A 269 3.35 0.24 -30.02
N SER A 270 2.47 0.18 -29.00
CA SER A 270 1.56 1.31 -28.71
C SER A 270 1.27 1.61 -27.21
N LYS A 271 1.94 0.95 -26.26
CA LYS A 271 1.47 0.83 -24.85
C LYS A 271 2.34 1.49 -23.75
N GLY A 272 2.84 2.72 -23.95
CA GLY A 272 3.75 3.35 -22.95
C GLY A 272 3.09 3.85 -21.63
N ALA A 273 1.83 4.31 -21.68
CA ALA A 273 1.19 4.99 -20.54
C ALA A 273 0.12 4.17 -19.80
N SER A 274 -0.57 3.26 -20.49
CA SER A 274 -1.53 2.32 -19.87
C SER A 274 -0.81 1.25 -19.06
N ASP A 275 0.32 0.75 -19.55
CA ASP A 275 1.11 -0.30 -18.91
C ASP A 275 1.63 0.12 -17.52
N ARG A 276 2.18 1.34 -17.43
CA ARG A 276 2.68 1.90 -16.16
C ARG A 276 1.61 2.03 -15.07
N ARG A 277 0.33 2.16 -15.43
CA ARG A 277 -0.77 2.30 -14.45
C ARG A 277 -1.06 1.00 -13.71
N LEU A 278 -0.89 -0.15 -14.39
CA LEU A 278 -1.18 -1.48 -13.84
C LEU A 278 0.05 -2.14 -13.23
N LEU A 279 1.24 -1.53 -13.39
CA LEU A 279 2.50 -2.06 -12.92
C LEU A 279 2.48 -2.58 -11.46
N PRO A 280 1.89 -1.87 -10.47
CA PRO A 280 1.82 -2.38 -9.09
C PRO A 280 1.07 -3.71 -8.93
N ALA A 281 0.09 -3.98 -9.81
CA ALA A 281 -0.64 -5.25 -9.84
C ALA A 281 0.07 -6.32 -10.67
N ARG A 282 0.82 -5.93 -11.71
CA ARG A 282 1.59 -6.84 -12.58
C ARG A 282 2.81 -7.42 -11.88
N LEU A 283 3.44 -6.66 -10.99
CA LEU A 283 4.62 -7.11 -10.27
C LEU A 283 4.31 -8.35 -9.42
N ARG A 284 5.12 -9.39 -9.61
CA ARG A 284 5.08 -10.63 -8.84
C ARG A 284 5.51 -10.37 -7.39
N PRO A 285 5.09 -11.23 -6.43
CA PRO A 285 5.51 -11.09 -5.03
C PRO A 285 7.02 -11.00 -4.85
N ALA A 286 7.80 -11.80 -5.61
CA ALA A 286 9.26 -11.78 -5.54
C ALA A 286 9.86 -10.46 -6.05
N GLU A 287 9.30 -9.88 -7.11
CA GLU A 287 9.73 -8.58 -7.65
C GLU A 287 9.47 -7.44 -6.66
N LYS A 288 8.28 -7.42 -6.06
CA LYS A 288 7.94 -6.47 -4.99
C LYS A 288 8.91 -6.58 -3.82
N ARG A 289 9.19 -7.82 -3.40
CA ARG A 289 10.15 -8.10 -2.33
C ARG A 289 11.56 -7.63 -2.69
N ALA A 290 12.01 -7.84 -3.93
CA ALA A 290 13.30 -7.37 -4.38
C ALA A 290 13.40 -5.83 -4.38
N LEU A 291 12.34 -5.13 -4.79
CA LEU A 291 12.29 -3.66 -4.71
C LEU A 291 12.37 -3.18 -3.26
N ASP A 292 11.69 -3.86 -2.32
CA ASP A 292 11.79 -3.54 -0.89
C ASP A 292 13.20 -3.75 -0.35
N LEU A 293 13.86 -4.86 -0.73
CA LEU A 293 15.25 -5.13 -0.36
C LEU A 293 16.19 -4.08 -0.92
N LEU A 294 16.04 -3.68 -2.19
CA LEU A 294 16.87 -2.64 -2.81
C LEU A 294 16.63 -1.25 -2.21
N ALA A 295 15.42 -0.98 -1.71
CA ALA A 295 15.09 0.26 -1.01
C ALA A 295 15.71 0.34 0.40
N ASP A 296 15.83 -0.80 1.08
CA ASP A 296 16.45 -0.90 2.40
C ASP A 296 17.98 -1.05 2.34
N TRP A 297 18.46 -1.71 1.28
CA TRP A 297 19.85 -2.03 0.99
C TRP A 297 20.21 -1.60 -0.43
N PRO A 298 20.66 -0.36 -0.64
CA PRO A 298 21.17 0.05 -1.93
C PRO A 298 22.41 -0.79 -2.33
N TRP A 299 22.64 -0.96 -3.65
CA TRP A 299 23.88 -1.51 -4.22
C TRP A 299 24.17 -2.98 -3.95
N LEU A 300 23.11 -3.77 -3.84
CA LEU A 300 23.24 -5.22 -3.74
C LEU A 300 23.88 -5.79 -5.00
N THR A 301 24.82 -6.73 -4.81
CA THR A 301 25.20 -7.61 -5.91
C THR A 301 24.05 -8.59 -6.18
N LEU A 302 24.04 -9.17 -7.38
CA LEU A 302 23.07 -10.22 -7.69
C LEU A 302 23.11 -11.38 -6.69
N GLY A 303 24.32 -11.77 -6.23
CA GLY A 303 24.50 -12.82 -5.23
C GLY A 303 23.90 -12.46 -3.86
N HIS A 304 24.06 -11.21 -3.42
CA HIS A 304 23.43 -10.75 -2.17
C HIS A 304 21.91 -10.77 -2.27
N LEU A 305 21.34 -10.28 -3.38
CA LEU A 305 19.90 -10.30 -3.61
C LEU A 305 19.36 -11.74 -3.63
N ALA A 306 20.04 -12.64 -4.35
CA ALA A 306 19.70 -14.06 -4.40
C ALA A 306 19.68 -14.70 -3.00
N GLY A 307 20.72 -14.46 -2.20
CA GLY A 307 20.83 -14.96 -0.83
C GLY A 307 19.72 -14.43 0.09
N MET A 308 19.39 -13.15 0.01
CA MET A 308 18.33 -12.54 0.82
C MET A 308 16.91 -12.97 0.42
N LEU A 309 16.70 -13.27 -0.86
CA LEU A 309 15.44 -13.82 -1.37
C LEU A 309 15.34 -15.34 -1.17
N GLY A 310 16.43 -16.03 -0.82
CA GLY A 310 16.47 -17.49 -0.72
C GLY A 310 16.27 -18.19 -2.06
N ILE A 311 16.79 -17.60 -3.15
CA ILE A 311 16.64 -18.14 -4.52
C ILE A 311 18.00 -18.34 -5.19
N THR A 312 18.03 -19.14 -6.24
CA THR A 312 19.22 -19.36 -7.08
C THR A 312 19.65 -18.07 -7.81
N ALA A 313 20.94 -17.92 -8.11
CA ALA A 313 21.46 -16.81 -8.91
C ALA A 313 20.78 -16.66 -10.28
N GLN A 314 20.44 -17.77 -10.96
CA GLN A 314 19.71 -17.73 -12.24
C GLN A 314 18.32 -17.09 -12.10
N ARG A 315 17.52 -17.53 -11.10
CA ARG A 315 16.22 -16.93 -10.79
C ARG A 315 16.34 -15.45 -10.40
N ALA A 316 17.35 -15.09 -9.63
CA ALA A 316 17.62 -13.70 -9.30
C ALA A 316 17.96 -12.88 -10.55
N SER A 317 18.75 -13.44 -11.48
CA SER A 317 19.08 -12.79 -12.75
C SER A 317 17.84 -12.52 -13.57
N GLN A 318 16.96 -13.51 -13.73
CA GLN A 318 15.70 -13.35 -14.45
C GLN A 318 14.82 -12.28 -13.80
N LEU A 319 14.67 -12.33 -12.48
CA LEU A 319 13.90 -11.33 -11.73
C LEU A 319 14.43 -9.92 -11.95
N VAL A 320 15.76 -9.75 -11.94
CA VAL A 320 16.39 -8.44 -12.18
C VAL A 320 16.18 -8.00 -13.62
N THR A 321 16.31 -8.88 -14.61
CA THR A 321 16.02 -8.57 -16.01
C THR A 321 14.58 -8.10 -16.21
N ASP A 322 13.62 -8.73 -15.53
CA ASP A 322 12.21 -8.33 -15.58
C ASP A 322 12.02 -6.93 -14.95
N LEU A 323 12.65 -6.66 -13.80
CA LEU A 323 12.62 -5.35 -13.15
C LEU A 323 13.35 -4.24 -13.95
N GLU A 324 14.44 -4.57 -14.63
CA GLU A 324 15.15 -3.70 -15.58
C GLU A 324 14.26 -3.40 -16.80
N GLY A 325 13.53 -4.40 -17.32
CA GLY A 325 12.56 -4.25 -18.39
C GLY A 325 11.40 -3.31 -18.04
N HIS A 326 11.00 -3.27 -16.77
CA HIS A 326 10.04 -2.29 -16.25
C HIS A 326 10.67 -0.92 -15.93
N GLY A 327 12.00 -0.78 -16.05
CA GLY A 327 12.74 0.43 -15.74
C GLY A 327 12.74 0.78 -14.26
N LEU A 328 12.51 -0.17 -13.35
CA LEU A 328 12.44 0.05 -11.90
C LEU A 328 13.79 -0.12 -11.20
N VAL A 329 14.67 -0.91 -11.80
CA VAL A 329 16.01 -1.23 -11.33
C VAL A 329 16.98 -1.03 -12.49
N ARG A 330 18.23 -0.68 -12.18
CA ARG A 330 19.34 -0.70 -13.13
C ARG A 330 20.54 -1.39 -12.50
N ALA A 331 21.21 -2.22 -13.28
CA ALA A 331 22.54 -2.68 -12.94
C ALA A 331 23.60 -1.65 -13.32
N VAL A 332 24.46 -1.29 -12.39
CA VAL A 332 25.59 -0.38 -12.59
C VAL A 332 26.90 -1.11 -12.36
N ARG A 333 27.87 -0.80 -13.22
CA ARG A 333 29.23 -1.34 -13.15
C ARG A 333 30.05 -0.41 -12.26
N HIS A 334 30.33 -0.87 -11.04
CA HIS A 334 31.26 -0.22 -10.11
C HIS A 334 32.04 -1.33 -9.38
N ASP A 335 33.20 -1.69 -9.92
CA ASP A 335 34.04 -2.87 -9.60
C ASP A 335 33.35 -4.25 -9.77
N ARG A 336 32.05 -4.33 -9.48
CA ARG A 336 31.15 -5.47 -9.73
C ARG A 336 29.80 -4.94 -10.25
N ARG A 337 29.01 -5.83 -10.87
CA ARG A 337 27.62 -5.51 -11.28
C ARG A 337 26.75 -5.39 -10.02
N ARG A 338 26.37 -4.16 -9.67
CA ARG A 338 25.54 -3.83 -8.51
C ARG A 338 24.17 -3.33 -8.96
N LEU A 339 23.16 -3.54 -8.13
CA LEU A 339 21.77 -3.25 -8.42
C LEU A 339 21.33 -2.03 -7.62
N ALA A 340 20.65 -1.10 -8.28
CA ALA A 340 20.08 0.09 -7.66
C ALA A 340 18.69 0.39 -8.22
N LEU A 341 17.88 1.10 -7.44
CA LEU A 341 16.60 1.62 -7.89
C LEU A 341 16.81 2.81 -8.85
N THR A 342 15.91 2.90 -9.83
CA THR A 342 15.74 4.10 -10.66
C THR A 342 14.75 5.07 -10.01
N ASP A 343 14.62 6.28 -10.56
CA ASP A 343 13.60 7.24 -10.14
C ASP A 343 12.18 6.67 -10.25
N ALA A 344 11.93 5.84 -11.27
CA ALA A 344 10.66 5.16 -11.45
C ALA A 344 10.41 4.13 -10.33
N GLY A 345 11.44 3.36 -9.96
CA GLY A 345 11.40 2.43 -8.83
C GLY A 345 11.08 3.13 -7.50
N ILE A 346 11.79 4.22 -7.21
CA ILE A 346 11.57 5.03 -6.00
C ILE A 346 10.17 5.65 -6.00
N THR A 347 9.74 6.20 -7.14
CA THR A 347 8.40 6.80 -7.29
C THR A 347 7.31 5.76 -7.02
N LEU A 348 7.45 4.54 -7.56
CA LEU A 348 6.51 3.45 -7.36
C LEU A 348 6.39 3.10 -5.87
N LEU A 349 7.53 2.90 -5.19
CA LEU A 349 7.54 2.57 -3.76
C LEU A 349 7.01 3.73 -2.90
N ALA A 350 7.35 4.98 -3.25
CA ALA A 350 6.87 6.16 -2.53
C ALA A 350 5.35 6.30 -2.63
N ARG A 351 4.76 6.08 -3.81
CA ARG A 351 3.29 6.10 -3.99
C ARG A 351 2.62 4.97 -3.21
N ARG A 352 3.15 3.75 -3.30
CA ARG A 352 2.69 2.59 -2.51
C ARG A 352 2.69 2.88 -1.00
N ASP A 353 3.74 3.56 -0.53
CA ASP A 353 3.99 3.84 0.88
C ASP A 353 3.42 5.18 1.37
N ARG A 354 2.72 5.90 0.48
CA ARG A 354 2.16 7.23 0.74
C ARG A 354 3.23 8.22 1.25
N ALA A 355 4.45 8.09 0.73
CA ALA A 355 5.55 9.00 0.95
C ALA A 355 5.53 10.13 -0.08
N SER A 356 6.13 11.27 0.27
CA SER A 356 6.40 12.33 -0.71
C SER A 356 7.38 11.80 -1.74
N VAL A 357 7.03 11.86 -3.02
CA VAL A 357 7.91 11.43 -4.11
C VAL A 357 9.19 12.26 -4.13
N GLY A 358 9.10 13.60 -4.01
CA GLY A 358 10.28 14.47 -3.97
C GLY A 358 11.22 14.13 -2.82
N LEU A 359 10.69 13.93 -1.60
CA LEU A 359 11.51 13.52 -0.46
C LEU A 359 12.06 12.09 -0.63
N ALA A 360 11.30 11.18 -1.24
CA ALA A 360 11.75 9.83 -1.51
C ALA A 360 12.83 9.79 -2.59
N ARG A 361 12.80 10.68 -3.59
CA ARG A 361 13.85 10.85 -4.62
C ARG A 361 15.17 11.42 -4.07
N ARG A 362 15.16 12.01 -2.88
CA ARG A 362 16.38 12.31 -2.10
C ARG A 362 17.02 11.04 -1.51
N ARG A 363 16.36 9.88 -1.61
CA ARG A 363 17.01 8.58 -1.40
C ARG A 363 17.84 8.23 -2.62
N TRP A 364 18.72 7.25 -2.43
CA TRP A 364 19.60 6.78 -3.47
C TRP A 364 18.82 6.44 -4.75
N SER A 365 19.14 7.15 -5.83
CA SER A 365 18.70 6.87 -7.19
C SER A 365 19.93 6.77 -8.10
N ILE A 366 19.83 5.95 -9.13
CA ILE A 366 20.85 5.82 -10.16
C ILE A 366 20.72 6.88 -11.28
N ASP A 367 19.60 7.60 -11.31
CA ASP A 367 19.35 8.64 -12.30
C ASP A 367 19.91 9.98 -11.78
N PRO A 368 20.57 10.78 -12.63
CA PRO A 368 21.22 12.03 -12.20
C PRO A 368 20.24 13.00 -11.55
N ALA A 369 20.75 13.85 -10.65
CA ALA A 369 20.01 15.05 -10.25
C ALA A 369 19.67 15.85 -11.52
N GLY A 370 18.38 16.09 -11.75
CA GLY A 370 17.98 16.96 -12.86
C GLY A 370 17.99 18.40 -12.38
N ASP A 371 18.05 19.36 -13.31
CA ASP A 371 18.05 20.81 -13.02
C ASP A 371 16.85 21.28 -12.17
N ASP A 372 15.78 20.47 -12.04
CA ASP A 372 14.61 20.76 -11.20
C ASP A 372 14.87 20.61 -9.68
N ASP A 373 16.01 20.04 -9.27
CA ASP A 373 16.39 19.84 -7.86
C ASP A 373 17.36 20.92 -7.33
N ASP A 374 17.47 22.07 -8.01
CA ASP A 374 18.35 23.21 -7.70
C ASP A 374 17.92 23.93 -6.40
N ASP A 375 18.07 23.25 -5.27
CA ASP A 375 18.26 23.85 -3.94
C ASP A 375 19.74 24.30 -3.83
N GLY A 376 20.21 25.15 -4.76
CA GLY A 376 21.39 26.03 -4.71
C GLY A 376 22.58 25.63 -3.84
N ASN A 377 23.12 24.42 -4.00
CA ASN A 377 24.34 24.01 -3.30
C ASN A 377 25.41 23.59 -4.32
N ASP A 378 26.20 24.58 -4.74
CA ASP A 378 27.37 24.43 -5.59
C ASP A 378 28.38 23.45 -4.97
N GLY A 379 28.49 22.29 -5.59
CA GLY A 379 29.43 21.23 -5.23
C GLY A 379 29.50 20.18 -6.32
N ALA A 380 29.48 20.62 -7.57
CA ALA A 380 29.70 19.75 -8.73
C ALA A 380 31.20 19.48 -8.85
N ASP A 381 31.63 18.34 -8.31
CA ASP A 381 32.77 17.60 -8.82
C ASP A 381 32.69 16.13 -8.38
N CYS A 382 32.80 15.24 -9.37
CA CYS A 382 32.86 13.77 -9.28
C CYS A 382 31.57 13.02 -8.84
N GLY A 383 30.68 12.75 -9.80
CA GLY A 383 29.61 11.74 -9.70
C GLY A 383 28.34 12.24 -9.00
N ASP A 384 27.41 12.82 -9.77
CA ASP A 384 26.11 13.35 -9.33
C ASP A 384 25.15 12.25 -8.83
N TRP A 385 25.47 11.65 -7.69
CA TRP A 385 24.62 10.68 -7.02
C TRP A 385 23.70 11.39 -6.02
N ARG A 386 22.39 11.18 -6.14
CA ARG A 386 21.42 11.70 -5.17
C ARG A 386 21.54 10.97 -3.82
N GLY A 387 21.77 11.72 -2.75
CA GLY A 387 21.73 11.37 -1.31
C GLY A 387 21.72 9.89 -0.87
N VAL A 388 22.71 9.47 -0.08
CA VAL A 388 22.78 8.11 0.51
C VAL A 388 21.88 7.98 1.76
N SER A 389 20.59 7.71 1.55
CA SER A 389 19.65 7.49 2.66
C SER A 389 18.86 6.17 2.54
N GLY A 390 18.78 5.45 3.66
CA GLY A 390 18.18 4.12 3.78
C GLY A 390 18.39 3.56 5.19
N ARG A 391 17.62 2.56 5.62
CA ARG A 391 17.70 2.06 7.02
C ARG A 391 19.08 1.54 7.39
N ARG A 392 19.81 1.04 6.40
CA ARG A 392 21.17 0.51 6.55
C ARG A 392 22.17 1.21 5.63
N SER A 393 21.84 2.42 5.16
CA SER A 393 22.72 3.21 4.29
C SER A 393 24.04 3.61 4.96
N ARG A 394 24.10 3.66 6.29
CA ARG A 394 25.37 3.84 7.04
C ARG A 394 26.37 2.70 6.85
N GLN A 395 25.89 1.48 6.59
CA GLN A 395 26.76 0.35 6.30
C GLN A 395 27.33 0.46 4.89
N LEU A 396 26.51 0.92 3.93
CA LEU A 396 26.98 1.29 2.58
C LEU A 396 28.02 2.41 2.64
N LEU A 397 27.78 3.48 3.40
CA LEU A 397 28.73 4.59 3.52
C LEU A 397 30.06 4.13 4.13
N ARG A 398 30.04 3.24 5.13
CA ARG A 398 31.28 2.63 5.65
C ARG A 398 32.02 1.83 4.58
N ASP A 399 31.31 1.03 3.79
CA ASP A 399 31.92 0.23 2.74
C ASP A 399 32.43 1.10 1.58
N LEU A 400 31.73 2.19 1.23
CA LEU A 400 32.12 3.15 0.21
C LEU A 400 33.26 4.08 0.66
N GLU A 401 33.25 4.56 1.91
CA GLU A 401 34.38 5.28 2.53
C GLU A 401 35.62 4.38 2.56
N HIS A 402 35.46 3.10 2.89
CA HIS A 402 36.55 2.13 2.83
C HIS A 402 37.03 1.88 1.40
N THR A 403 36.14 1.93 0.39
CA THR A 403 36.51 1.73 -1.02
C THR A 403 37.14 2.98 -1.62
N ALA A 404 36.62 4.17 -1.31
CA ALA A 404 37.18 5.47 -1.71
C ALA A 404 38.51 5.75 -1.00
N ALA A 405 38.66 5.39 0.27
CA ALA A 405 39.95 5.47 0.98
C ALA A 405 40.99 4.50 0.42
N VAL A 406 40.59 3.31 -0.04
CA VAL A 406 41.49 2.35 -0.71
C VAL A 406 41.89 2.83 -2.11
N HIS A 407 40.97 3.43 -2.87
CA HIS A 407 41.28 4.00 -4.19
C HIS A 407 42.07 5.32 -4.09
N GLY A 408 41.86 6.11 -3.04
CA GLY A 408 42.66 7.30 -2.74
C GLY A 408 44.06 7.01 -2.18
N PHE A 409 44.34 5.74 -1.82
CA PHE A 409 45.69 5.28 -1.43
C PHE A 409 46.44 4.62 -2.61
N MET A 410 45.76 4.36 -3.73
CA MET A 410 46.34 3.83 -4.97
C MET A 410 46.40 4.85 -6.12
N ALA A 411 45.92 6.07 -5.90
CA ALA A 411 46.26 7.25 -6.68
C ALA A 411 47.40 8.00 -5.97
#